data_AF-A0A1S4DHS1-F1
#
_entry.id   AF-A0A1S4DHS1-F1
#
_cell.length_a   1.000
_cell.length_b   1.000
_cell.length_c   1.000
_cell.angle_alpha   90.00
_cell.angle_beta   90.00
_cell.angle_gamma   90.00
#
_symmetry.space_group_name_H-M   'P 1'
#
loop_
_entity.id
_entity.type
_entity.pdbx_description
1 polymer ?
#
loop_
_entity_poly.entity_id
_entity_poly.type
_entity_poly.pdbx_seq_one_letter_code
_entity_poly.pdbx_strand_id
1 'polypeptide(L)'
;MLTKTVNATRTDWARKLDDALWAYRIAFKNPIGRVTKLHELDEFRYHAFESTRLYKEKMKMIHDRNIIERNFKTEDTVLLYNSRLRLFSGKLKSRWSGPFCVVEIHPTGAVQIAANNDSRTFRVNDTD
;
A
#
# COMPACT_ATOMS: atom_id res chain seq x y z
N MET A 1 -10.19 4.47 -62.02
CA MET A 1 -8.74 4.70 -61.80
C MET A 1 -8.61 5.90 -60.86
N LEU A 2 -8.15 5.68 -59.63
CA LEU A 2 -7.92 6.75 -58.65
C LEU A 2 -6.59 7.44 -58.96
N THR A 3 -6.57 8.77 -59.07
CA THR A 3 -5.33 9.54 -59.13
C THR A 3 -5.32 10.57 -58.01
N LYS A 4 -4.43 10.36 -57.03
CA LYS A 4 -4.00 11.39 -56.08
C LYS A 4 -3.07 12.36 -56.80
N THR A 5 -3.25 13.66 -56.59
CA THR A 5 -2.25 14.67 -56.91
C THR A 5 -2.10 15.60 -55.71
N VAL A 6 -1.01 15.45 -54.96
CA VAL A 6 -0.60 16.40 -53.91
C VAL A 6 0.25 17.46 -54.59
N ASN A 7 -0.29 18.67 -54.76
CA ASN A 7 0.47 19.80 -55.26
C ASN A 7 1.17 20.49 -54.08
N ALA A 8 2.43 20.12 -53.82
CA ALA A 8 3.24 20.75 -52.79
C ALA A 8 3.81 22.08 -53.32
N THR A 9 3.21 23.20 -52.92
CA THR A 9 3.74 24.53 -53.23
C THR A 9 4.88 24.91 -52.28
N ARG A 10 5.86 25.65 -52.79
CA ARG A 10 7.09 26.08 -52.09
C ARG A 10 6.85 26.81 -50.75
N THR A 11 5.63 27.31 -50.54
CA THR A 11 5.17 28.00 -49.32
C THR A 11 4.82 27.06 -48.16
N ASP A 12 4.59 25.77 -48.40
CA ASP A 12 4.20 24.82 -47.34
C ASP A 12 5.37 24.45 -46.41
N TRP A 13 6.60 24.45 -46.93
CA TRP A 13 7.81 24.16 -46.16
C TRP A 13 8.21 25.30 -45.22
N ALA A 14 8.00 26.55 -45.62
CA ALA A 14 8.29 27.73 -44.79
C ALA A 14 7.35 27.79 -43.57
N ARG A 15 6.05 27.49 -43.77
CA ARG A 15 5.07 27.46 -42.68
C ARG A 15 5.39 26.37 -41.66
N LYS A 16 5.84 25.20 -42.12
CA LYS A 16 6.28 24.12 -41.21
C LYS A 16 7.51 24.50 -40.40
N LEU A 17 8.42 25.31 -40.96
CA LEU A 17 9.58 25.83 -40.23
C LEU A 17 9.16 26.85 -39.17
N ASP A 18 8.24 27.76 -39.47
CA ASP A 18 7.72 28.74 -38.49
C ASP A 18 6.92 28.05 -37.39
N ASP A 19 6.05 27.10 -37.73
CA ASP A 19 5.29 26.30 -36.76
C ASP A 19 6.24 25.49 -35.86
N ALA A 20 7.28 24.87 -36.43
CA ALA A 20 8.29 24.14 -35.67
C ALA A 20 9.14 25.06 -34.78
N LEU A 21 9.50 26.26 -35.26
CA LEU A 21 10.25 27.25 -34.49
C LEU A 21 9.43 27.81 -33.32
N TRP A 22 8.13 28.08 -33.55
CA TRP A 22 7.19 28.51 -32.51
C TRP A 22 7.01 27.43 -31.44
N ALA A 23 6.80 26.17 -31.87
CA ALA A 23 6.73 25.03 -30.97
C ALA A 23 8.02 24.85 -30.15
N TYR A 24 9.19 24.98 -30.76
CA TYR A 24 10.48 24.92 -30.06
C TYR A 24 10.64 26.04 -29.03
N ARG A 25 10.24 27.28 -29.36
CA ARG A 25 10.33 28.41 -28.42
C ARG A 25 9.40 28.22 -27.22
N ILE A 26 8.17 27.78 -27.44
CA ILE A 26 7.23 27.51 -26.33
C ILE A 26 7.70 26.32 -25.49
N ALA A 27 8.12 25.23 -26.12
CA ALA A 27 8.52 24.02 -25.41
C ALA A 27 9.85 24.19 -24.67
N PHE A 28 10.86 24.83 -25.27
CA PHE A 28 12.22 24.88 -24.73
C PHE A 28 12.67 26.25 -24.21
N LYS A 29 12.13 27.37 -24.71
CA LYS A 29 12.51 28.73 -24.27
C LYS A 29 11.63 29.34 -23.18
N ASN A 30 10.56 28.68 -22.73
CA ASN A 30 9.85 29.03 -21.49
C ASN A 30 10.22 28.09 -20.33
N PRO A 31 11.46 28.15 -19.81
CA PRO A 31 11.88 27.33 -18.68
C PRO A 31 11.04 27.62 -17.44
N ILE A 32 10.59 28.88 -17.28
CA ILE A 32 9.77 29.33 -16.15
C ILE A 32 8.47 28.54 -16.06
N GLY A 33 7.72 28.42 -17.16
CA GLY A 33 6.44 27.68 -17.17
C GLY A 33 6.59 26.16 -16.96
N ARG A 34 7.74 25.58 -17.33
CA ARG A 34 8.03 24.17 -17.02
C ARG A 34 8.43 23.97 -15.56
N VAL A 35 9.22 24.89 -15.02
CA VAL A 35 9.64 24.86 -13.61
C VAL A 35 8.45 25.05 -12.68
N THR A 36 7.53 25.97 -12.98
CA THR A 36 6.30 26.13 -12.18
C THR A 36 5.44 24.88 -12.23
N LYS A 37 5.27 24.26 -13.39
CA LYS A 37 4.48 23.02 -13.49
C LYS A 37 5.11 21.85 -12.74
N LEU A 38 6.44 21.74 -12.75
CA LEU A 38 7.17 20.75 -11.97
C LEU A 38 7.04 21.02 -10.46
N HIS A 39 7.10 22.28 -10.05
CA HIS A 39 6.93 22.68 -8.65
C HIS A 39 5.52 22.35 -8.14
N GLU A 40 4.48 22.68 -8.89
CA GLU A 40 3.09 22.30 -8.57
C GLU A 40 2.96 20.77 -8.40
N LEU A 41 3.55 19.98 -9.30
CA LEU A 41 3.52 18.52 -9.22
C LEU A 41 4.25 17.99 -7.98
N ASP A 42 5.35 18.62 -7.60
CA ASP A 42 6.12 18.25 -6.41
C ASP A 42 5.35 18.58 -5.13
N GLU A 43 4.68 19.74 -5.07
CA GLU A 43 3.76 20.11 -3.99
C GLU A 43 2.62 19.09 -3.83
N PHE A 44 1.99 18.68 -4.94
CA PHE A 44 0.93 17.65 -4.88
C PHE A 44 1.44 16.31 -4.35
N ARG A 45 2.65 15.90 -4.76
CA ARG A 45 3.28 14.67 -4.26
C ARG A 45 3.58 14.77 -2.76
N TYR A 46 4.10 15.91 -2.33
CA TYR A 46 4.37 16.18 -0.93
C TYR A 46 3.09 16.13 -0.10
N HIS A 47 2.02 16.80 -0.54
CA HIS A 47 0.73 16.75 0.13
C HIS A 47 0.14 15.33 0.20
N ALA A 48 0.24 14.55 -0.89
CA ALA A 48 -0.23 13.17 -0.90
C ALA A 48 0.57 12.29 0.07
N PHE A 49 1.89 12.48 0.14
CA PHE A 49 2.77 11.79 1.07
C PHE A 49 2.44 12.14 2.52
N GLU A 50 2.40 13.42 2.87
CA GLU A 50 2.07 13.91 4.22
C GLU A 50 0.69 13.44 4.66
N SER A 51 -0.32 13.53 3.79
CA SER A 51 -1.68 13.06 4.08
C SER A 51 -1.71 11.56 4.36
N THR A 52 -0.97 10.77 3.58
CA THR A 52 -0.86 9.32 3.78
C THR A 52 -0.14 9.00 5.09
N ARG A 53 0.93 9.74 5.41
CA ARG A 53 1.68 9.59 6.67
C ARG A 53 0.79 9.85 7.87
N LEU A 54 0.11 11.00 7.88
CA LEU A 54 -0.82 11.41 8.95
C LEU A 54 -1.98 10.42 9.11
N TYR A 55 -2.52 9.91 8.01
CA TYR A 55 -3.58 8.90 8.06
C TYR A 55 -3.11 7.61 8.75
N LYS A 56 -1.93 7.10 8.38
CA LYS A 56 -1.34 5.90 8.99
C LYS A 56 -1.02 6.11 10.46
N GLU A 57 -0.44 7.25 10.82
CA GLU A 57 -0.14 7.60 12.21
C GLU A 57 -1.42 7.68 13.05
N LYS A 58 -2.47 8.35 12.55
CA LYS A 58 -3.76 8.43 13.23
C LYS A 58 -4.41 7.07 13.37
N MET A 59 -4.39 6.23 12.32
CA MET A 59 -4.90 4.87 12.41
C MET A 59 -4.14 4.04 13.43
N LYS A 60 -2.80 4.15 13.47
CA LYS A 60 -1.98 3.47 14.48
C LYS A 60 -2.38 3.92 15.89
N MET A 61 -2.51 5.22 16.14
CA MET A 61 -2.94 5.71 17.46
C MET A 61 -4.34 5.21 17.85
N ILE A 62 -5.28 5.16 16.91
CA ILE A 62 -6.63 4.64 17.16
C ILE A 62 -6.58 3.13 17.40
N HIS A 63 -5.78 2.39 16.62
CA HIS A 63 -5.56 0.97 16.80
C HIS A 63 -5.01 0.70 18.20
N ASP A 64 -3.88 1.30 18.53
CA ASP A 64 -3.15 1.09 19.78
C ASP A 64 -3.98 1.52 21.00
N ARG A 65 -4.78 2.58 20.88
CA ARG A 65 -5.71 3.00 21.94
C ARG A 65 -6.82 1.97 22.21
N ASN A 66 -7.21 1.20 21.21
CA ASN A 66 -8.27 0.20 21.30
C ASN A 66 -7.74 -1.22 21.57
N ILE A 67 -6.42 -1.40 21.63
CA ILE A 67 -5.81 -2.63 22.13
C ILE A 67 -6.17 -2.76 23.60
N ILE A 68 -6.85 -3.86 23.93
CA ILE A 68 -7.17 -4.22 25.31
C ILE A 68 -6.15 -5.27 25.71
N GLU A 69 -5.35 -4.95 26.73
CA GLU A 69 -4.40 -5.89 27.32
C GLU A 69 -5.16 -7.13 27.83
N ARG A 70 -4.88 -8.28 27.21
CA ARG A 70 -5.47 -9.57 27.58
C ARG A 70 -4.50 -10.27 28.53
N ASN A 71 -4.86 -10.30 29.81
CA ASN A 71 -4.14 -11.12 30.77
C ASN A 71 -4.60 -12.57 30.66
N PHE A 72 -3.76 -13.41 30.06
CA PHE A 72 -4.00 -14.85 30.02
C PHE A 72 -3.66 -15.49 31.36
N LYS A 73 -4.39 -16.54 31.70
CA LYS A 73 -4.07 -17.45 32.80
C LYS A 73 -3.81 -18.83 32.26
N THR A 74 -3.04 -19.61 33.02
CA THR A 74 -2.91 -21.04 32.73
C THR A 74 -4.29 -21.69 32.71
N GLU A 75 -4.49 -22.61 31.77
CA GLU A 75 -5.74 -23.31 31.45
C GLU A 75 -6.82 -22.50 30.71
N ASP A 76 -6.59 -21.21 30.41
CA ASP A 76 -7.50 -20.45 29.56
C ASP A 76 -7.58 -21.08 28.15
N THR A 77 -8.79 -21.09 27.59
CA THR A 77 -9.02 -21.55 26.21
C THR A 77 -8.90 -20.38 25.23
N VAL A 78 -7.97 -20.47 24.29
CA VAL A 78 -7.64 -19.45 23.30
C VAL A 78 -7.76 -19.97 21.88
N LEU A 79 -7.99 -19.06 20.93
CA LEU A 79 -7.97 -19.37 19.49
C LEU A 79 -6.66 -18.89 18.88
N LEU A 80 -6.08 -19.67 17.97
CA LEU A 80 -4.85 -19.30 17.29
C LEU A 80 -5.14 -18.58 15.97
N TYR A 81 -4.62 -17.36 15.81
CA TYR A 81 -4.69 -16.65 14.53
C TYR A 81 -3.64 -17.16 13.53
N ASN A 82 -4.06 -17.48 12.32
CA ASN A 82 -3.17 -17.87 11.24
C ASN A 82 -2.77 -16.66 10.37
N SER A 83 -1.57 -16.12 10.61
CA SER A 83 -1.05 -14.96 9.87
C SER A 83 -0.74 -15.23 8.40
N ARG A 84 -0.46 -16.49 8.00
CA ARG A 84 -0.07 -16.83 6.63
C ARG A 84 -1.25 -16.70 5.69
N LEU A 85 -1.21 -15.75 4.74
CA LEU A 85 -2.26 -15.57 3.72
C LEU A 85 -2.43 -16.84 2.89
N ARG A 86 -3.61 -17.45 2.97
CA ARG A 86 -4.01 -18.58 2.14
C ARG A 86 -5.18 -18.10 1.29
N LEU A 87 -4.94 -18.00 -0.02
CA LEU A 87 -6.00 -17.80 -0.99
C LEU A 87 -6.84 -19.08 -1.02
N PHE A 88 -8.11 -18.97 -0.65
CA PHE A 88 -9.04 -20.10 -0.70
C PHE A 88 -9.83 -20.02 -2.00
N SER A 89 -9.75 -21.03 -2.86
CA SER A 89 -10.61 -21.17 -4.03
C SER A 89 -12.01 -21.61 -3.56
N GLY A 90 -12.87 -20.65 -3.21
CA GLY A 90 -14.21 -20.91 -2.67
C GLY A 90 -14.65 -19.85 -1.66
N LYS A 91 -15.53 -20.23 -0.72
CA LYS A 91 -15.96 -19.33 0.36
C LYS A 91 -14.77 -18.99 1.28
N LEU A 92 -14.70 -17.73 1.71
CA LEU A 92 -13.72 -17.26 2.67
C LEU A 92 -13.83 -18.07 3.97
N LYS A 93 -12.71 -18.64 4.43
CA LYS A 93 -12.64 -19.37 5.71
C LYS A 93 -12.07 -18.47 6.80
N SER A 94 -12.54 -18.70 8.03
CA SER A 94 -11.93 -18.14 9.25
C SER A 94 -10.42 -18.38 9.26
N ARG A 95 -9.69 -17.36 9.72
CA ARG A 95 -8.23 -17.42 9.94
C ARG A 95 -7.90 -17.95 11.34
N TRP A 96 -8.88 -18.03 12.21
CA TRP A 96 -8.77 -18.57 13.57
C TRP A 96 -8.85 -20.08 13.52
N SER A 97 -7.89 -20.73 14.16
CA SER A 97 -7.80 -22.17 14.28
C SER A 97 -8.01 -22.55 15.74
N GLY A 98 -8.85 -23.59 15.96
CA GLY A 98 -8.94 -24.45 17.15
C GLY A 98 -9.03 -23.80 18.54
N PRO A 99 -9.81 -24.37 19.48
CA PRO A 99 -9.58 -24.09 20.90
C PRO A 99 -8.27 -24.75 21.34
N PHE A 100 -7.39 -23.96 21.95
CA PHE A 100 -6.16 -24.41 22.58
C PHE A 100 -6.13 -23.98 24.03
N CYS A 101 -5.50 -24.76 24.89
CA CYS A 101 -5.32 -24.42 26.30
C CYS A 101 -3.97 -23.76 26.51
N VAL A 102 -3.94 -22.69 27.30
CA VAL A 102 -2.69 -22.04 27.74
C VAL A 102 -2.02 -22.95 28.77
N VAL A 103 -0.78 -23.36 28.49
CA VAL A 103 0.02 -24.25 29.34
C VAL A 103 0.97 -23.43 30.22
N GLU A 104 1.64 -22.45 29.61
CA GLU A 104 2.66 -21.66 30.28
C GLU A 104 2.74 -20.27 29.67
N ILE A 105 2.99 -19.27 30.51
CA ILE A 105 3.20 -17.88 30.10
C ILE A 105 4.62 -17.48 30.46
N HIS A 106 5.38 -17.06 29.46
CA HIS A 106 6.76 -16.63 29.63
C HIS A 106 6.80 -15.16 30.07
N PRO A 107 7.79 -14.75 30.90
CA PRO A 107 7.96 -13.34 31.30
C PRO A 107 8.13 -12.38 30.12
N THR A 108 8.53 -12.89 28.95
CA THR A 108 8.66 -12.12 27.70
C THR A 108 7.32 -11.91 26.96
N GLY A 109 6.19 -12.34 27.53
CA GLY A 109 4.86 -12.24 26.90
C GLY A 109 4.55 -13.33 25.87
N ALA A 110 5.42 -14.34 25.72
CA ALA A 110 5.13 -15.47 24.84
C ALA A 110 4.27 -16.51 25.57
N VAL A 111 3.25 -17.04 24.92
CA VAL A 111 2.30 -18.00 25.48
C VAL A 111 2.53 -19.37 24.83
N GLN A 112 2.70 -20.40 25.63
CA GLN A 112 2.67 -21.78 25.16
C GLN A 112 1.24 -22.31 25.21
N ILE A 113 0.77 -22.83 24.09
CA ILE A 113 -0.56 -23.40 23.94
C ILE A 113 -0.47 -24.86 23.51
N ALA A 114 -1.41 -25.68 23.97
CA ALA A 114 -1.53 -27.09 23.58
C ALA A 114 -2.97 -27.42 23.18
N ALA A 115 -3.12 -28.40 22.28
CA ALA A 115 -4.43 -28.97 21.99
C ALA A 115 -4.75 -30.05 23.03
N ASN A 116 -6.02 -30.17 23.44
CA ASN A 116 -6.43 -31.11 24.50
C ASN A 116 -6.02 -32.58 24.27
N ASN A 117 -5.79 -32.99 23.02
CA ASN A 117 -5.50 -34.38 22.68
C ASN A 117 -4.03 -34.64 22.31
N ASP A 118 -3.21 -33.60 22.17
CA ASP A 118 -1.83 -33.73 21.70
C ASP A 118 -0.86 -33.17 22.74
N SER A 119 0.23 -33.89 23.01
CA SER A 119 1.35 -33.38 23.84
C SER A 119 2.17 -32.28 23.14
N ARG A 120 1.75 -31.85 21.94
CA ARG A 120 2.48 -30.89 21.12
C ARG A 120 2.10 -29.47 21.54
N THR A 121 3.06 -28.76 22.12
CA THR A 121 2.93 -27.35 22.46
C THR A 121 3.39 -26.46 21.30
N PHE A 122 2.73 -25.32 21.16
CA PHE A 122 3.13 -24.26 20.25
C PHE A 122 3.47 -23.02 21.07
N ARG A 123 4.61 -22.39 20.78
CA ARG A 123 4.94 -21.07 21.31
C ARG A 123 4.36 -20.02 20.38
N VAL A 124 3.50 -19.17 20.92
CA VAL A 124 2.85 -18.08 20.21
C VAL A 124 3.23 -16.79 20.90
N ASN A 125 3.52 -15.75 20.12
CA ASN A 125 3.71 -14.43 20.70
C ASN A 125 2.34 -13.77 20.83
N ASP A 126 2.12 -13.08 21.93
CA ASP A 126 1.06 -12.08 21.95
C ASP A 126 1.47 -10.99 20.97
N THR A 127 0.62 -10.71 19.98
CA THR A 127 0.85 -9.62 19.03
C THR A 127 0.00 -8.46 19.48
N ASP A 128 0.66 -7.42 20.00
CA ASP A 128 0.17 -6.10 20.44
C ASP A 128 -1.35 -5.97 20.59
#